data_AF-A0A9Q0HZL4-F1
#
_entry.id   AF-A0A9Q0HZL4-F1
#
_cell.length_a   1.000
_cell.length_b   1.000
_cell.length_c   1.000
_cell.angle_alpha   90.00
_cell.angle_beta   90.00
_cell.angle_gamma   90.00
#
_symmetry.space_group_name_H-M   'P 1'
#
loop_
_entity.id
_entity.type
_entity.pdbx_description
1 polymer ?
#
loop_
_entity_poly.entity_id
_entity_poly.type
_entity_poly.pdbx_seq_one_letter_code
_entity_poly.pdbx_strand_id
1 'polypeptide(L)'
;MAKTPRHSGVYRRSNENMRLVITTVIGAVIGFCIGISFPSVSITKLHFPTSIISYVEDKSSGISTQALLNHAWTSAKNIRDNDTHLNSNNSKIYVPTNPKGAERLAPGIVVQESDLYLRRLWGDPSEDLKTKQKYLVTFTVGYDQRHNIDKAVKKFSDDFLIVLFHYDGRTSEWDEFEWSKKAIHISVRKQTKWWFAKRFLHPDIVAPFEYIFIWDEDLGVEHFNAEKYIKLVKKHGLEISQPGLEPNQGLTWQMTKRRGDTEVHKDTIERPGWCSDGPLLPPCAAFVEIMAPVFSKDSWRCVWHMIQNDLVHGWGLDFALRRCVEPAHEKIGVVDSQWIVHQSVPSLGNQGKSENGKAPWEGVRERCRKEWATFKTRWSEAERAYYKLMGIVLPNNTVV
;
A
#
# COMPACT_ATOMS: atom_id res chain seq x y z
N MET A 1 73.79 7.90 55.89
CA MET A 1 73.45 6.56 56.45
C MET A 1 72.12 6.14 55.83
N ALA A 2 71.88 4.95 55.31
CA ALA A 2 72.67 3.75 55.06
C ALA A 2 71.94 2.90 53.97
N LYS A 3 72.69 1.94 53.45
CA LYS A 3 72.46 0.94 52.40
C LYS A 3 71.09 0.22 52.31
N THR A 4 70.83 -0.21 51.07
CA THR A 4 69.81 -1.13 50.52
C THR A 4 69.70 -2.51 51.21
N PRO A 5 68.64 -3.30 50.89
CA PRO A 5 68.87 -4.46 50.00
C PRO A 5 67.74 -4.78 48.99
N ARG A 6 68.11 -5.65 48.02
CA ARG A 6 67.34 -6.17 46.87
C ARG A 6 66.32 -7.26 47.26
N HIS A 7 65.25 -7.39 46.47
CA HIS A 7 64.63 -8.69 46.20
C HIS A 7 64.20 -8.79 44.72
N SER A 8 64.59 -9.90 44.08
CA SER A 8 64.28 -10.30 42.71
C SER A 8 62.92 -11.00 42.61
N GLY A 9 62.09 -10.61 41.66
CA GLY A 9 60.86 -11.32 41.28
C GLY A 9 60.72 -11.36 39.75
N VAL A 10 60.90 -12.53 39.17
CA VAL A 10 60.65 -12.83 37.76
C VAL A 10 59.14 -12.84 37.55
N TYR A 11 58.62 -11.89 36.76
CA TYR A 11 57.24 -11.96 36.24
C TYR A 11 57.25 -12.10 34.73
N ARG A 12 56.75 -13.27 34.31
CA ARG A 12 56.56 -13.76 32.95
C ARG A 12 55.53 -12.87 32.25
N ARG A 13 55.99 -12.02 31.33
CA ARG A 13 55.12 -11.17 30.49
C ARG A 13 54.32 -12.09 29.55
N SER A 14 53.01 -12.22 29.74
CA SER A 14 52.16 -12.99 28.82
C SER A 14 52.12 -12.27 27.48
N ASN A 15 52.36 -13.02 26.41
CA ASN A 15 52.48 -12.48 25.07
C ASN A 15 51.06 -12.39 24.46
N GLU A 16 50.24 -11.47 24.95
CA GLU A 16 48.86 -11.26 24.50
C GLU A 16 48.80 -10.95 22.99
N ASN A 17 49.81 -10.24 22.48
CA ASN A 17 49.95 -9.96 21.05
C ASN A 17 50.11 -11.24 20.21
N MET A 18 50.81 -12.26 20.72
CA MET A 18 50.97 -13.53 20.02
C MET A 18 49.67 -14.34 19.99
N ARG A 19 48.87 -14.26 21.05
CA ARG A 19 47.55 -14.91 21.12
C ARG A 19 46.55 -14.24 20.18
N LEU A 20 46.58 -12.92 20.06
CA LEU A 20 45.75 -12.18 19.10
C LEU A 20 46.10 -12.56 17.65
N VAL A 21 47.40 -12.58 17.31
CA VAL A 21 47.87 -12.96 15.97
C VAL A 21 47.47 -14.39 15.61
N ILE A 22 47.65 -15.35 16.52
CA ILE A 22 47.25 -16.74 16.29
C ILE A 22 45.74 -16.85 16.10
N THR A 23 44.94 -16.11 16.87
CA THR A 23 43.47 -16.14 16.75
C THR A 23 43.00 -15.53 15.42
N THR A 24 43.64 -14.45 14.95
CA THR A 24 43.34 -13.83 13.65
C THR A 24 43.72 -14.75 12.48
N VAL A 25 44.87 -15.41 12.56
CA VAL A 25 45.32 -16.35 11.52
C VAL A 25 44.41 -17.58 11.46
N ILE A 26 44.04 -18.15 12.60
CA ILE A 26 43.09 -19.28 12.65
C ILE A 26 41.71 -18.85 12.14
N GLY A 27 41.24 -17.67 12.51
CA GLY A 27 39.97 -17.12 12.00
C GLY A 27 39.98 -16.90 10.49
N ALA A 28 41.09 -16.41 9.92
CA ALA A 28 41.24 -16.23 8.48
C ALA A 28 41.30 -17.57 7.74
N VAL A 29 42.02 -18.56 8.28
CA VAL A 29 42.10 -19.91 7.68
C VAL A 29 40.74 -20.62 7.76
N ILE A 30 40.04 -20.56 8.90
CA ILE A 30 38.69 -21.13 9.03
C ILE A 30 37.71 -20.41 8.10
N GLY A 31 37.76 -19.08 8.02
CA GLY A 31 36.93 -18.29 7.10
C GLY A 31 37.20 -18.63 5.63
N PHE A 32 38.46 -18.83 5.26
CA PHE A 32 38.88 -19.26 3.93
C PHE A 32 38.41 -20.70 3.62
N CYS A 33 38.58 -21.64 4.55
CA CYS A 33 38.12 -23.02 4.37
C CYS A 33 36.59 -23.12 4.28
N ILE A 34 35.84 -22.35 5.09
CA ILE A 34 34.37 -22.26 4.97
C ILE A 34 33.97 -21.63 3.64
N GLY A 35 34.67 -20.56 3.20
CA GLY A 35 34.43 -19.90 1.93
C GLY A 35 34.65 -20.79 0.69
N ILE A 36 35.58 -21.74 0.75
CA ILE A 36 35.87 -22.69 -0.34
C ILE A 36 35.00 -23.95 -0.26
N SER A 37 34.43 -24.24 0.92
CA SER A 37 33.57 -25.42 1.13
C SER A 37 32.10 -25.19 0.77
N PHE A 38 31.70 -23.95 0.44
CA PHE A 38 30.45 -23.74 -0.28
C PHE A 38 30.66 -24.19 -1.72
N PRO A 39 29.90 -25.16 -2.25
CA PRO A 39 29.88 -25.37 -3.68
C PRO A 39 29.45 -24.03 -4.28
N SER A 40 30.31 -23.45 -5.11
CA SER A 40 29.88 -22.38 -6.00
C SER A 40 28.63 -22.92 -6.69
N VAL A 41 27.46 -22.43 -6.30
CA VAL A 41 26.23 -22.71 -7.02
C VAL A 41 26.57 -22.27 -8.43
N SER A 42 26.70 -23.26 -9.30
CA SER A 42 26.92 -23.03 -10.71
C SER A 42 25.64 -22.33 -11.15
N ILE A 43 25.65 -21.00 -11.07
CA ILE A 43 24.88 -20.18 -11.99
C ILE A 43 25.44 -20.67 -13.31
N THR A 44 24.74 -21.60 -13.95
CA THR A 44 24.87 -21.78 -15.38
C THR A 44 24.71 -20.38 -15.92
N LYS A 45 25.84 -19.73 -16.22
CA LYS A 45 25.87 -18.60 -17.12
C LYS A 45 25.03 -19.08 -18.28
N LEU A 46 23.83 -18.51 -18.42
CA LEU A 46 23.14 -18.57 -19.69
C LEU A 46 24.13 -17.94 -20.65
N HIS A 47 24.87 -18.80 -21.34
CA HIS A 47 25.66 -18.41 -22.50
C HIS A 47 24.62 -18.07 -23.55
N PHE A 48 24.10 -16.85 -23.47
CA PHE A 48 23.53 -16.23 -24.65
C PHE A 48 24.66 -16.20 -25.67
N PRO A 49 24.48 -16.77 -26.88
CA PRO A 49 25.46 -16.64 -27.91
C PRO A 49 25.77 -15.14 -28.07
N THR A 50 27.06 -14.81 -28.12
CA THR A 50 27.62 -13.45 -28.13
C THR A 50 27.02 -12.56 -29.24
N SER A 51 26.32 -13.16 -30.21
CA SER A 51 25.55 -12.51 -31.27
C SER A 51 24.30 -11.77 -30.80
N ILE A 52 23.80 -11.97 -29.58
CA ILE A 52 22.60 -11.26 -29.06
C ILE A 52 22.99 -9.99 -28.29
N ILE A 53 24.19 -9.91 -27.71
CA ILE A 53 24.60 -8.81 -26.82
C ILE A 53 25.34 -7.68 -27.57
N SER A 54 25.82 -7.92 -28.80
CA SER A 54 26.64 -6.94 -29.53
C SER A 54 25.87 -5.92 -30.36
N TYR A 55 24.63 -5.55 -30.02
CA TYR A 55 23.83 -4.67 -30.88
C TYR A 55 22.88 -3.75 -30.12
N VAL A 56 23.46 -2.77 -29.42
CA VAL A 56 22.77 -1.52 -29.10
C VAL A 56 23.72 -0.37 -29.45
N GLU A 57 23.87 -0.10 -30.74
CA GLU A 57 24.12 1.21 -31.35
C GLU A 57 24.52 0.98 -32.80
N ASP A 58 23.54 0.79 -33.69
CA ASP A 58 23.68 1.42 -35.00
C ASP A 58 22.32 1.67 -35.64
N LYS A 59 22.15 2.87 -36.17
CA LYS A 59 20.86 3.43 -36.62
C LYS A 59 20.40 2.90 -37.99
N SER A 60 20.95 1.78 -38.45
CA SER A 60 20.78 1.33 -39.84
C SER A 60 20.92 -0.18 -40.10
N SER A 61 20.42 -1.07 -39.25
CA SER A 61 20.31 -2.50 -39.59
C SER A 61 18.85 -2.93 -39.78
N GLY A 62 18.40 -2.91 -41.03
CA GLY A 62 17.13 -3.52 -41.45
C GLY A 62 17.21 -5.04 -41.40
N ILE A 63 17.04 -5.62 -40.21
CA ILE A 63 16.80 -7.06 -40.04
C ILE A 63 15.33 -7.26 -39.69
N SER A 64 14.66 -8.05 -40.53
CA SER A 64 13.24 -8.42 -40.38
C SER A 64 12.99 -9.08 -39.02
N THR A 65 11.92 -8.67 -38.35
CA THR A 65 11.35 -9.32 -37.15
C THR A 65 11.26 -10.85 -37.29
N GLN A 66 11.14 -11.34 -38.53
CA GLN A 66 11.12 -12.77 -38.85
C GLN A 66 12.42 -13.51 -38.51
N ALA A 67 13.59 -12.90 -38.67
CA ALA A 67 14.87 -13.54 -38.38
C ALA A 67 15.06 -13.74 -36.86
N LEU A 68 14.63 -12.77 -36.06
CA LEU A 68 14.60 -12.87 -34.59
C LEU A 68 13.67 -13.98 -34.11
N LEU A 69 12.47 -14.06 -34.70
CA LEU A 69 11.50 -15.12 -34.39
C LEU A 69 12.04 -16.51 -34.74
N ASN A 70 12.69 -16.65 -35.90
CA ASN A 70 13.30 -17.91 -36.31
C ASN A 70 14.42 -18.35 -35.35
N HIS A 71 15.24 -17.41 -34.86
CA HIS A 71 16.28 -17.69 -33.87
C HIS A 71 15.73 -18.06 -32.48
N ALA A 72 14.65 -17.41 -32.04
CA ALA A 72 13.96 -17.78 -30.82
C ALA A 72 13.37 -19.20 -30.91
N TRP A 73 12.77 -19.54 -32.06
CA TRP A 73 12.23 -20.87 -32.31
C TRP A 73 13.30 -21.97 -32.37
N THR A 74 14.44 -21.72 -33.02
CA THR A 74 15.53 -22.70 -33.06
C THR A 74 16.13 -22.90 -31.66
N SER A 75 16.26 -21.84 -30.86
CA SER A 75 16.71 -21.95 -29.47
C SER A 75 15.73 -22.76 -28.61
N ALA A 76 14.42 -22.54 -28.77
CA ALA A 76 13.39 -23.32 -28.08
C ALA A 76 13.37 -24.80 -28.53
N LYS A 77 13.65 -25.08 -29.80
CA LYS A 77 13.76 -26.44 -30.33
C LYS A 77 14.99 -27.17 -29.78
N ASN A 78 16.14 -26.49 -29.71
CA ASN A 78 17.37 -27.04 -29.15
C ASN A 78 17.23 -27.36 -27.65
N ILE A 79 16.43 -26.58 -26.90
CA ILE A 79 16.07 -26.90 -25.51
C ILE A 79 15.27 -28.22 -25.44
N ARG A 80 14.30 -28.41 -26.33
CA ARG A 80 13.53 -29.67 -26.43
C ARG A 80 14.41 -30.88 -26.76
N ASP A 81 15.36 -30.71 -27.69
CA ASP A 81 16.24 -31.80 -28.10
C ASP A 81 17.24 -32.17 -26.99
N ASN A 82 17.75 -31.20 -26.21
CA ASN A 82 18.57 -31.48 -25.02
C ASN A 82 17.80 -32.14 -23.87
N ASP A 83 16.50 -31.88 -23.74
CA ASP A 83 15.62 -32.52 -22.74
C ASP A 83 15.43 -34.02 -23.02
N THR A 84 15.62 -34.48 -24.27
CA THR A 84 15.47 -35.91 -24.62
C THR A 84 16.57 -36.81 -24.07
N HIS A 85 17.71 -36.25 -23.63
CA HIS A 85 18.79 -36.99 -22.98
C HIS A 85 18.73 -37.00 -21.45
N LEU A 86 17.78 -36.27 -20.84
CA LEU A 86 17.47 -36.37 -19.42
C LEU A 86 16.42 -37.47 -19.22
N ASN A 87 16.89 -38.60 -18.72
CA ASN A 87 16.11 -39.78 -18.39
C ASN A 87 14.78 -39.41 -17.70
N SER A 88 13.69 -39.94 -18.24
CA SER A 88 12.28 -39.75 -17.89
C SER A 88 11.98 -39.79 -16.37
N ASN A 89 12.23 -38.67 -15.70
CA ASN A 89 11.56 -38.22 -14.50
C ASN A 89 11.49 -36.70 -14.63
N ASN A 90 10.63 -36.21 -15.53
CA ASN A 90 10.24 -34.81 -15.58
C ASN A 90 9.87 -34.41 -14.16
N SER A 91 10.77 -33.69 -13.50
CA SER A 91 10.60 -33.12 -12.19
C SER A 91 9.40 -32.22 -12.29
N LYS A 92 8.23 -32.75 -11.90
CA LYS A 92 6.99 -32.01 -11.79
C LYS A 92 7.23 -31.01 -10.67
N ILE A 93 7.85 -29.88 -10.98
CA ILE A 93 7.98 -28.78 -10.04
C ILE A 93 6.58 -28.54 -9.53
N TYR A 94 6.41 -28.77 -8.24
CA TYR A 94 5.17 -28.59 -7.54
C TYR A 94 5.55 -28.12 -6.15
N VAL A 95 5.42 -26.82 -5.93
CA VAL A 95 5.77 -26.15 -4.69
C VAL A 95 4.48 -25.66 -4.05
N PRO A 96 3.95 -26.38 -3.04
CA PRO A 96 2.67 -26.03 -2.39
C PRO A 96 2.69 -24.69 -1.68
N THR A 97 3.88 -24.16 -1.37
CA THR A 97 4.05 -22.85 -0.72
C THR A 97 4.03 -21.68 -1.71
N ASN A 98 4.03 -21.93 -3.01
CA ASN A 98 3.83 -20.86 -4.00
C ASN A 98 2.37 -20.36 -3.95
N PRO A 99 2.09 -19.15 -4.47
CA PRO A 99 0.74 -18.67 -4.64
C PRO A 99 -0.14 -19.66 -5.41
N LYS A 100 -1.44 -19.67 -5.11
CA LYS A 100 -2.40 -20.56 -5.78
C LYS A 100 -2.35 -20.36 -7.30
N GLY A 101 -2.21 -21.46 -8.04
CA GLY A 101 -2.05 -21.45 -9.49
C GLY A 101 -0.61 -21.30 -9.99
N ALA A 102 0.34 -21.01 -9.09
CA ALA A 102 1.77 -20.91 -9.38
C ALA A 102 2.59 -22.08 -8.81
N GLU A 103 1.95 -23.15 -8.36
CA GLU A 103 2.61 -24.32 -7.74
C GLU A 103 3.59 -24.98 -8.71
N ARG A 104 3.35 -24.86 -10.01
CA ARG A 104 4.23 -25.43 -11.05
C ARG A 104 5.48 -24.60 -11.37
N LEU A 105 5.65 -23.46 -10.72
CA LEU A 105 6.79 -22.57 -10.94
C LEU A 105 7.92 -22.86 -9.95
N ALA A 106 9.17 -22.74 -10.40
CA ALA A 106 10.31 -22.77 -9.50
C ALA A 106 10.23 -21.57 -8.54
N PRO A 107 10.46 -21.71 -7.22
CA PRO A 107 10.26 -20.60 -6.28
C PRO A 107 11.05 -19.34 -6.61
N GLY A 108 12.25 -19.49 -7.18
CA GLY A 108 13.13 -18.37 -7.53
C GLY A 108 12.62 -17.48 -8.66
N ILE A 109 11.61 -17.88 -9.44
CA ILE A 109 10.99 -17.03 -10.48
C ILE A 109 9.65 -16.44 -10.03
N VAL A 110 9.12 -16.88 -8.89
CA VAL A 110 7.81 -16.44 -8.41
C VAL A 110 7.92 -15.07 -7.77
N VAL A 111 7.21 -14.09 -8.34
CA VAL A 111 6.99 -12.78 -7.75
C VAL A 111 5.57 -12.75 -7.21
N GLN A 112 5.41 -12.70 -5.88
CA GLN A 112 4.09 -12.83 -5.24
C GLN A 112 3.28 -11.53 -5.27
N GLU A 113 3.97 -10.40 -5.26
CA GLU A 113 3.39 -9.05 -5.19
C GLU A 113 3.72 -8.28 -6.48
N SER A 114 2.92 -7.25 -6.76
CA SER A 114 3.19 -6.27 -7.81
C SER A 114 3.48 -4.92 -7.16
N ASP A 115 3.67 -3.89 -7.97
CA ASP A 115 3.84 -2.51 -7.49
C ASP A 115 3.31 -1.48 -8.49
N LEU A 116 3.25 -0.22 -8.05
CA LEU A 116 2.86 0.93 -8.87
C LEU A 116 4.06 1.71 -9.40
N TYR A 117 5.30 1.23 -9.21
CA TYR A 117 6.47 2.00 -9.61
C TYR A 117 6.63 2.00 -11.13
N LEU A 118 6.78 3.19 -11.70
CA LEU A 118 6.99 3.37 -13.14
C LEU A 118 8.38 2.89 -13.55
N ARG A 119 8.45 2.17 -14.67
CA ARG A 119 9.68 1.60 -15.24
C ARG A 119 9.90 2.17 -16.64
N ARG A 120 11.17 2.31 -17.04
CA ARG A 120 11.51 2.86 -18.36
C ARG A 120 11.27 1.80 -19.43
N LEU A 121 11.02 2.23 -20.66
CA LEU A 121 10.86 1.31 -21.80
C LEU A 121 12.21 0.79 -22.35
N TRP A 122 13.33 1.32 -21.86
CA TRP A 122 14.68 1.02 -22.33
C TRP A 122 15.69 1.10 -21.17
N GLY A 123 16.90 0.56 -21.40
CA GLY A 123 17.99 0.57 -20.42
C GLY A 123 17.99 -0.66 -19.51
N ASP A 124 18.80 -0.59 -18.45
CA ASP A 124 18.87 -1.65 -17.43
C ASP A 124 17.72 -1.49 -16.41
N PRO A 125 16.90 -2.54 -16.17
CA PRO A 125 15.83 -2.49 -15.17
C PRO A 125 16.29 -2.15 -13.75
N SER A 126 17.55 -2.46 -13.40
CA SER A 126 18.11 -2.16 -12.07
C SER A 126 18.29 -0.65 -11.82
N GLU A 127 18.32 0.16 -12.87
CA GLU A 127 18.48 1.61 -12.81
C GLU A 127 17.15 2.38 -12.77
N ASP A 128 16.02 1.72 -13.01
CA ASP A 128 14.72 2.39 -13.13
C ASP A 128 14.26 3.04 -11.82
N LEU A 129 14.56 2.39 -10.69
CA LEU A 129 14.05 2.78 -9.37
C LEU A 129 15.17 3.31 -8.48
N LYS A 130 15.70 4.51 -8.80
CA LYS A 130 16.71 5.19 -7.97
C LYS A 130 16.21 5.51 -6.56
N THR A 131 14.93 5.84 -6.45
CA THR A 131 14.23 6.11 -5.20
C THR A 131 12.88 5.41 -5.24
N LYS A 132 12.50 4.79 -4.12
CA LYS A 132 11.20 4.15 -3.95
C LYS A 132 10.37 4.94 -2.96
N GLN A 133 9.24 5.44 -3.42
CA GLN A 133 8.24 6.09 -2.59
C GLN A 133 7.76 5.11 -1.51
N LYS A 134 7.69 5.57 -0.27
CA LYS A 134 7.29 4.78 0.90
C LYS A 134 5.80 4.87 1.19
N TYR A 135 5.16 5.92 0.69
CA TYR A 135 3.76 6.22 0.95
C TYR A 135 3.01 6.41 -0.37
N LEU A 136 1.71 6.17 -0.33
CA LEU A 136 0.82 6.34 -1.48
C LEU A 136 -0.27 7.34 -1.14
N VAL A 137 -0.51 8.30 -2.02
CA VAL A 137 -1.70 9.16 -1.96
C VAL A 137 -2.52 9.02 -3.22
N THR A 138 -3.82 8.82 -3.03
CA THR A 138 -4.80 8.73 -4.10
C THR A 138 -5.86 9.81 -3.92
N PHE A 139 -6.23 10.44 -5.03
CA PHE A 139 -7.34 11.39 -5.11
C PHE A 139 -8.32 10.93 -6.16
N THR A 140 -9.63 11.01 -5.86
CA THR A 140 -10.67 10.81 -6.87
C THR A 140 -11.12 12.17 -7.38
N VAL A 141 -10.82 12.45 -8.65
CA VAL A 141 -10.75 13.82 -9.17
C VAL A 141 -11.58 14.02 -10.42
N GLY A 142 -12.09 15.24 -10.55
CA GLY A 142 -12.49 15.86 -11.80
C GLY A 142 -11.70 17.14 -12.03
N TYR A 143 -11.50 17.49 -13.29
CA TYR A 143 -10.66 18.61 -13.71
C TYR A 143 -11.12 19.96 -13.15
N ASP A 144 -12.41 20.12 -12.88
CA ASP A 144 -12.94 21.36 -12.30
C ASP A 144 -12.37 21.64 -10.90
N GLN A 145 -11.89 20.62 -10.18
CA GLN A 145 -11.23 20.72 -8.86
C GLN A 145 -9.70 20.72 -8.93
N ARG A 146 -9.10 20.77 -10.14
CA ARG A 146 -7.64 20.62 -10.32
C ARG A 146 -6.78 21.59 -9.49
N HIS A 147 -7.23 22.83 -9.28
CA HIS A 147 -6.50 23.80 -8.46
C HIS A 147 -6.51 23.43 -6.98
N ASN A 148 -7.56 22.78 -6.50
CA ASN A 148 -7.60 22.28 -5.13
C ASN A 148 -6.66 21.07 -4.98
N ILE A 149 -6.64 20.18 -5.97
CA ILE A 149 -5.69 19.06 -6.01
C ILE A 149 -4.25 19.53 -6.13
N ASP A 150 -3.95 20.55 -6.92
CA ASP A 150 -2.61 21.15 -7.00
C ASP A 150 -2.13 21.67 -5.62
N LYS A 151 -3.02 22.32 -4.86
CA LYS A 151 -2.72 22.71 -3.47
C LYS A 151 -2.49 21.50 -2.57
N ALA A 152 -3.29 20.44 -2.72
CA ALA A 152 -3.16 19.20 -1.96
C ALA A 152 -1.83 18.50 -2.23
N VAL A 153 -1.50 18.25 -3.49
CA VAL A 153 -0.27 17.56 -3.93
C VAL A 153 0.99 18.25 -3.39
N LYS A 154 1.01 19.58 -3.33
CA LYS A 154 2.13 20.36 -2.75
C LYS A 154 2.37 20.11 -1.25
N LYS A 155 1.49 19.41 -0.54
CA LYS A 155 1.67 19.01 0.87
C LYS A 155 2.36 17.66 1.04
N PHE A 156 2.61 16.94 -0.06
CA PHE A 156 3.26 15.63 -0.09
C PHE A 156 4.68 15.77 -0.63
N SER A 157 5.62 15.05 -0.03
CA SER A 157 7.03 15.04 -0.43
C SER A 157 7.28 14.02 -1.54
N ASP A 158 8.52 13.95 -2.02
CA ASP A 158 8.95 12.92 -2.99
C ASP A 158 8.92 11.48 -2.43
N ASP A 159 8.68 11.29 -1.12
CA ASP A 159 8.44 9.96 -0.52
C ASP A 159 7.03 9.43 -0.82
N PHE A 160 6.15 10.24 -1.45
CA PHE A 160 4.78 9.87 -1.81
C PHE A 160 4.64 9.61 -3.31
N LEU A 161 4.06 8.46 -3.66
CA LEU A 161 3.55 8.22 -5.00
C LEU A 161 2.14 8.80 -5.11
N ILE A 162 1.86 9.50 -6.20
CA ILE A 162 0.57 10.15 -6.44
C ILE A 162 -0.18 9.38 -7.52
N VAL A 163 -1.42 8.99 -7.22
CA VAL A 163 -2.34 8.38 -8.18
C VAL A 163 -3.64 9.21 -8.23
N LEU A 164 -4.05 9.59 -9.43
CA LEU A 164 -5.28 10.32 -9.68
C LEU A 164 -6.30 9.39 -10.34
N PHE A 165 -7.47 9.26 -9.72
CA PHE A 165 -8.62 8.51 -10.23
C PHE A 165 -9.61 9.47 -10.88
N HIS A 166 -9.60 9.55 -12.21
CA HIS A 166 -10.39 10.50 -12.99
C HIS A 166 -11.77 9.94 -13.28
N TYR A 167 -12.81 10.54 -12.70
CA TYR A 167 -14.19 10.15 -12.97
C TYR A 167 -14.80 10.90 -14.16
N ASP A 168 -14.14 11.92 -14.69
CA ASP A 168 -14.64 12.77 -15.79
C ASP A 168 -14.06 12.40 -17.17
N GLY A 169 -13.00 11.58 -17.20
CA GLY A 169 -12.34 11.19 -18.43
C GLY A 169 -11.26 12.17 -18.92
N ARG A 170 -10.88 13.18 -18.12
CA ARG A 170 -10.00 14.28 -18.54
C ARG A 170 -8.62 14.12 -17.91
N THR A 171 -7.71 13.47 -18.63
CA THR A 171 -6.35 13.23 -18.14
C THR A 171 -5.31 14.19 -18.72
N SER A 172 -5.37 14.47 -20.02
CA SER A 172 -4.35 15.27 -20.72
C SER A 172 -4.33 16.72 -20.30
N GLU A 173 -5.48 17.28 -19.89
CA GLU A 173 -5.53 18.67 -19.45
C GLU A 173 -4.75 18.91 -18.16
N TRP A 174 -4.50 17.87 -17.36
CA TRP A 174 -3.67 17.96 -16.15
C TRP A 174 -2.18 18.15 -16.44
N ASP A 175 -1.75 17.98 -17.70
CA ASP A 175 -0.37 18.23 -18.13
C ASP A 175 0.07 19.70 -17.94
N GLU A 176 -0.87 20.61 -17.62
CA GLU A 176 -0.56 21.96 -17.16
C GLU A 176 0.29 21.98 -15.87
N PHE A 177 0.24 20.91 -15.07
CA PHE A 177 1.04 20.76 -13.86
C PHE A 177 2.22 19.80 -14.08
N GLU A 178 3.45 20.28 -13.88
CA GLU A 178 4.66 19.44 -14.05
C GLU A 178 4.69 18.23 -13.11
N TRP A 179 4.12 18.33 -11.91
CA TRP A 179 4.00 17.19 -11.00
C TRP A 179 3.05 16.12 -11.54
N SER A 180 2.05 16.51 -12.32
CA SER A 180 1.05 15.59 -12.86
C SER A 180 1.65 14.63 -13.88
N LYS A 181 2.63 15.07 -14.66
CA LYS A 181 3.36 14.23 -15.61
C LYS A 181 4.13 13.07 -14.95
N LYS A 182 4.37 13.16 -13.64
CA LYS A 182 5.01 12.12 -12.81
C LYS A 182 3.99 11.29 -12.02
N ALA A 183 2.73 11.73 -11.96
CA ALA A 183 1.66 11.01 -11.29
C ALA A 183 1.10 9.89 -12.18
N ILE A 184 0.43 8.91 -11.57
CA ILE A 184 -0.29 7.87 -12.30
C ILE A 184 -1.73 8.32 -12.48
N HIS A 185 -2.20 8.33 -13.73
CA HIS A 185 -3.57 8.68 -14.07
C HIS A 185 -4.36 7.42 -14.43
N ILE A 186 -5.46 7.17 -13.72
CA ILE A 186 -6.40 6.09 -14.03
C ILE A 186 -7.76 6.72 -14.30
N SER A 187 -8.33 6.47 -15.47
CA SER A 187 -9.49 7.22 -15.95
C SER A 187 -10.62 6.28 -16.36
N VAL A 188 -11.75 6.38 -15.66
CA VAL A 188 -13.00 5.68 -15.98
C VAL A 188 -14.17 6.59 -15.64
N ARG A 189 -14.97 6.93 -16.65
CA ARG A 189 -16.06 7.89 -16.49
C ARG A 189 -17.10 7.42 -15.46
N LYS A 190 -17.53 8.35 -14.62
CA LYS A 190 -18.62 8.23 -13.65
C LYS A 190 -18.43 7.09 -12.65
N GLN A 191 -17.18 6.82 -12.26
CA GLN A 191 -16.86 5.87 -11.20
C GLN A 191 -16.50 6.60 -9.90
N THR A 192 -16.83 5.97 -8.78
CA THR A 192 -16.60 6.49 -7.42
C THR A 192 -15.22 6.11 -6.89
N LYS A 193 -14.79 6.81 -5.84
CA LYS A 193 -13.53 6.54 -5.12
C LYS A 193 -13.35 5.07 -4.75
N TRP A 194 -14.36 4.48 -4.13
CA TRP A 194 -14.30 3.09 -3.67
C TRP A 194 -14.38 2.07 -4.81
N TRP A 195 -14.96 2.43 -5.96
CA TRP A 195 -14.89 1.60 -7.16
C TRP A 195 -13.45 1.49 -7.66
N PHE A 196 -12.72 2.61 -7.75
CA PHE A 196 -11.31 2.65 -8.14
C PHE A 196 -10.45 1.92 -7.11
N ALA A 197 -10.59 2.24 -5.82
CA ALA A 197 -9.82 1.61 -4.76
C ALA A 197 -9.95 0.07 -4.78
N LYS A 198 -11.16 -0.45 -4.99
CA LYS A 198 -11.37 -1.91 -5.09
C LYS A 198 -10.64 -2.56 -6.26
N ARG A 199 -10.39 -1.83 -7.36
CA ARG A 199 -9.85 -2.39 -8.61
C ARG A 199 -8.36 -2.14 -8.82
N PHE A 200 -7.85 -1.01 -8.33
CA PHE A 200 -6.49 -0.55 -8.61
C PHE A 200 -5.60 -0.50 -7.36
N LEU A 201 -6.16 -0.63 -6.17
CA LEU A 201 -5.41 -0.67 -4.91
C LEU A 201 -5.47 -2.06 -4.26
N HIS A 202 -5.30 -3.12 -5.06
CA HIS A 202 -5.22 -4.48 -4.51
C HIS A 202 -4.09 -4.57 -3.48
N PRO A 203 -4.25 -5.27 -2.33
CA PRO A 203 -3.23 -5.28 -1.28
C PRO A 203 -1.86 -5.72 -1.77
N ASP A 204 -1.81 -6.71 -2.67
CA ASP A 204 -0.55 -7.19 -3.25
C ASP A 204 0.03 -6.25 -4.33
N ILE A 205 -0.71 -5.23 -4.79
CA ILE A 205 -0.20 -4.16 -5.68
C ILE A 205 0.37 -3.01 -4.85
N VAL A 206 -0.24 -2.70 -3.70
CA VAL A 206 0.15 -1.58 -2.83
C VAL A 206 1.01 -2.03 -1.64
N ALA A 207 1.40 -3.29 -1.59
CA ALA A 207 2.24 -3.89 -0.55
C ALA A 207 3.55 -3.13 -0.26
N PRO A 208 4.21 -2.48 -1.25
CA PRO A 208 5.42 -1.68 -0.99
C PRO A 208 5.19 -0.41 -0.16
N PHE A 209 3.95 0.08 -0.04
CA PHE A 209 3.66 1.34 0.65
C PHE A 209 3.28 1.09 2.11
N GLU A 210 3.92 1.82 3.04
CA GLU A 210 3.65 1.71 4.48
C GLU A 210 2.28 2.28 4.86
N TYR A 211 1.89 3.39 4.23
CA TYR A 211 0.62 4.07 4.43
C TYR A 211 0.00 4.51 3.10
N ILE A 212 -1.33 4.41 3.03
CA ILE A 212 -2.14 4.64 1.84
C ILE A 212 -3.23 5.66 2.16
N PHE A 213 -3.17 6.82 1.52
CA PHE A 213 -4.12 7.91 1.65
C PHE A 213 -5.17 7.79 0.54
N ILE A 214 -6.45 7.81 0.90
CA ILE A 214 -7.56 7.67 -0.06
C ILE A 214 -8.51 8.84 0.11
N TRP A 215 -8.19 9.97 -0.52
CA TRP A 215 -8.79 11.26 -0.22
C TRP A 215 -9.78 11.71 -1.29
N ASP A 216 -10.81 12.42 -0.85
CA ASP A 216 -11.68 13.22 -1.72
C ASP A 216 -10.96 14.48 -2.20
N GLU A 217 -11.50 15.09 -3.25
CA GLU A 217 -10.89 16.22 -3.95
C GLU A 217 -11.23 17.60 -3.40
N ASP A 218 -12.21 17.71 -2.50
CA ASP A 218 -12.77 18.96 -1.99
C ASP A 218 -12.25 19.32 -0.58
N LEU A 219 -10.98 19.00 -0.34
CA LEU A 219 -10.29 19.22 0.93
C LEU A 219 -9.39 20.47 0.87
N GLY A 220 -9.63 21.42 1.78
CA GLY A 220 -8.69 22.50 2.10
C GLY A 220 -7.56 21.97 2.97
N VAL A 221 -6.32 22.22 2.57
CA VAL A 221 -5.11 21.60 3.15
C VAL A 221 -4.11 22.63 3.68
N GLU A 222 -4.55 23.88 3.89
CA GLU A 222 -3.70 25.00 4.28
C GLU A 222 -2.82 24.65 5.49
N HIS A 223 -3.40 23.94 6.46
CA HIS A 223 -2.79 23.58 7.73
C HIS A 223 -2.24 22.14 7.81
N PHE A 224 -2.30 21.40 6.70
CA PHE A 224 -1.85 20.03 6.62
C PHE A 224 -0.40 19.94 6.11
N ASN A 225 0.35 18.98 6.66
CA ASN A 225 1.66 18.54 6.19
C ASN A 225 1.79 17.02 6.32
N ALA A 226 2.00 16.32 5.20
CA ALA A 226 1.96 14.86 5.17
C ALA A 226 3.07 14.19 6.00
N GLU A 227 4.27 14.77 6.01
CA GLU A 227 5.41 14.25 6.78
C GLU A 227 5.18 14.34 8.30
N LYS A 228 4.67 15.48 8.77
CA LYS A 228 4.29 15.65 10.19
C LYS A 228 3.15 14.72 10.57
N TYR A 229 2.17 14.56 9.69
CA TYR A 229 1.06 13.64 9.88
C TYR A 229 1.54 12.20 10.06
N ILE A 230 2.36 11.68 9.13
CA ILE A 230 2.89 10.31 9.23
C ILE A 230 3.73 10.10 10.49
N LYS A 231 4.53 11.10 10.91
CA LYS A 231 5.28 11.02 12.18
C LYS A 231 4.35 10.80 13.37
N LEU A 232 3.20 11.47 13.41
CA LEU A 232 2.22 11.32 14.49
C LEU A 232 1.46 9.99 14.40
N VAL A 233 1.05 9.58 13.20
CA VAL A 233 0.43 8.27 12.96
C VAL A 233 1.34 7.15 13.50
N LYS A 234 2.63 7.17 13.14
CA LYS A 234 3.63 6.21 13.63
C LYS A 234 3.85 6.33 15.15
N LYS A 235 4.01 7.54 15.68
CA LYS A 235 4.21 7.82 17.12
C LYS A 235 3.07 7.24 17.97
N HIS A 236 1.83 7.35 17.49
CA HIS A 236 0.63 6.94 18.24
C HIS A 236 0.13 5.53 17.88
N GLY A 237 0.84 4.80 17.03
CA GLY A 237 0.49 3.44 16.61
C GLY A 237 -0.85 3.36 15.89
N LEU A 238 -1.19 4.39 15.10
CA LEU A 238 -2.44 4.43 14.34
C LEU A 238 -2.33 3.58 13.08
N GLU A 239 -3.26 2.63 12.93
CA GLU A 239 -3.39 1.77 11.76
C GLU A 239 -4.38 2.33 10.75
N ILE A 240 -5.43 3.01 11.24
CA ILE A 240 -6.39 3.74 10.42
C ILE A 240 -6.56 5.12 11.02
N SER A 241 -6.38 6.17 10.23
CA SER A 241 -6.47 7.52 10.76
C SER A 241 -7.01 8.51 9.74
N GLN A 242 -7.33 9.71 10.20
CA GLN A 242 -7.58 10.85 9.33
C GLN A 242 -7.02 12.13 9.96
N PRO A 243 -6.79 13.19 9.17
CA PRO A 243 -6.62 14.55 9.69
C PRO A 243 -7.85 15.01 10.49
N GLY A 244 -7.64 15.88 11.48
CA GLY A 244 -8.74 16.59 12.13
C GLY A 244 -9.53 17.46 11.16
N LEU A 245 -10.85 17.58 11.34
CA LEU A 245 -11.68 18.48 10.55
C LEU A 245 -11.92 19.80 11.27
N GLU A 246 -11.67 20.90 10.55
CA GLU A 246 -12.03 22.24 11.00
C GLU A 246 -13.55 22.34 11.23
N PRO A 247 -14.03 22.75 12.42
CA PRO A 247 -15.45 22.69 12.76
C PRO A 247 -16.31 23.79 12.11
N ASN A 248 -15.69 24.77 11.45
CA ASN A 248 -16.33 26.04 11.06
C ASN A 248 -17.42 25.89 9.98
N GLN A 249 -17.47 24.76 9.27
CA GLN A 249 -18.44 24.52 8.18
C GLN A 249 -19.48 23.44 8.51
N GLY A 250 -19.61 23.08 9.80
CA GLY A 250 -20.48 21.99 10.25
C GLY A 250 -19.85 20.63 10.07
N LEU A 251 -20.17 19.69 10.97
CA LEU A 251 -19.59 18.35 10.99
C LEU A 251 -20.70 17.30 11.13
N THR A 252 -20.57 16.21 10.40
CA THR A 252 -21.49 15.06 10.52
C THR A 252 -21.24 14.31 11.82
N TRP A 253 -19.97 14.14 12.23
CA TRP A 253 -19.56 13.30 13.36
C TRP A 253 -18.66 14.09 14.32
N GLN A 254 -18.94 14.08 15.62
CA GLN A 254 -18.05 14.74 16.60
C GLN A 254 -16.67 14.07 16.70
N MET A 255 -16.55 12.82 16.24
CA MET A 255 -15.29 12.08 16.26
C MET A 255 -14.29 12.62 15.23
N THR A 256 -14.74 13.29 14.17
CA THR A 256 -13.85 13.86 13.15
C THR A 256 -13.41 15.28 13.47
N LYS A 257 -14.01 15.90 14.49
CA LYS A 257 -13.76 17.28 14.88
C LYS A 257 -12.34 17.45 15.41
N ARG A 258 -11.59 18.37 14.80
CA ARG A 258 -10.28 18.78 15.31
C ARG A 258 -10.39 19.33 16.73
N ARG A 259 -9.48 18.89 17.60
CA ARG A 259 -9.25 19.42 18.94
C ARG A 259 -8.00 20.32 18.97
N GLY A 260 -8.06 21.39 19.76
CA GLY A 260 -6.97 22.37 19.83
C GLY A 260 -5.89 22.03 20.87
N ASP A 261 -6.20 21.11 21.77
CA ASP A 261 -5.47 20.78 22.99
C ASP A 261 -4.76 19.43 22.94
N THR A 262 -4.97 18.64 21.87
CA THR A 262 -4.38 17.32 21.68
C THR A 262 -3.63 17.22 20.35
N GLU A 263 -2.65 16.30 20.28
CA GLU A 263 -2.01 15.96 19.00
C GLU A 263 -2.86 14.97 18.18
N VAL A 264 -3.53 14.05 18.87
CA VAL A 264 -4.39 12.97 18.37
C VAL A 264 -5.49 12.69 19.41
N HIS A 265 -6.68 12.33 18.95
CA HIS A 265 -7.72 11.70 19.79
C HIS A 265 -8.31 10.45 19.12
N LYS A 266 -8.89 9.55 19.93
CA LYS A 266 -9.38 8.23 19.50
C LYS A 266 -10.82 7.93 19.93
N ASP A 267 -11.36 8.78 20.79
CA ASP A 267 -12.71 8.75 21.30
C ASP A 267 -13.31 10.16 21.33
N THR A 268 -14.62 10.26 21.41
CA THR A 268 -15.37 11.51 21.51
C THR A 268 -16.66 11.35 22.32
N ILE A 269 -17.18 12.48 22.80
CA ILE A 269 -18.54 12.56 23.31
C ILE A 269 -19.42 12.97 22.14
N GLU A 270 -20.26 12.04 21.68
CA GLU A 270 -21.25 12.34 20.65
C GLU A 270 -22.58 12.82 21.24
N ARG A 271 -23.48 13.26 20.35
CA ARG A 271 -24.87 13.62 20.66
C ARG A 271 -25.58 12.50 21.43
N PRO A 272 -26.50 12.84 22.35
CA PRO A 272 -27.27 11.86 23.12
C PRO A 272 -27.91 10.80 22.22
N GLY A 273 -27.70 9.52 22.55
CA GLY A 273 -28.25 8.37 21.82
C GLY A 273 -27.42 7.87 20.63
N TRP A 274 -26.34 8.55 20.24
CA TRP A 274 -25.52 8.14 19.07
C TRP A 274 -24.47 7.08 19.39
N CYS A 275 -24.07 6.94 20.65
CA CYS A 275 -23.16 5.89 21.14
C CYS A 275 -23.91 4.65 21.67
N SER A 276 -25.01 4.23 21.02
CA SER A 276 -25.91 3.18 21.52
C SER A 276 -25.20 1.84 21.76
N ASP A 277 -24.21 1.54 20.93
CA ASP A 277 -23.51 0.26 20.94
C ASP A 277 -22.37 0.22 21.97
N GLY A 278 -22.05 1.36 22.59
CA GLY A 278 -21.00 1.53 23.59
C GLY A 278 -19.98 2.61 23.22
N PRO A 279 -19.25 3.17 24.22
CA PRO A 279 -18.36 4.32 24.02
C PRO A 279 -17.09 4.00 23.22
N LEU A 280 -16.68 2.73 23.20
CA LEU A 280 -15.48 2.27 22.47
C LEU A 280 -15.79 1.84 21.02
N LEU A 281 -17.03 2.06 20.56
CA LEU A 281 -17.48 1.69 19.22
C LEU A 281 -17.86 2.94 18.41
N PRO A 282 -17.81 2.84 17.06
CA PRO A 282 -18.33 3.86 16.18
C PRO A 282 -19.77 4.29 16.52
N PRO A 283 -20.09 5.58 16.37
CA PRO A 283 -19.20 6.65 15.88
C PRO A 283 -18.31 7.27 16.97
N CYS A 284 -18.37 6.79 18.21
CA CYS A 284 -17.82 7.48 19.38
C CYS A 284 -16.35 7.16 19.66
N ALA A 285 -15.88 6.01 19.20
CA ALA A 285 -14.46 5.68 19.08
C ALA A 285 -14.27 4.74 17.88
N ALA A 286 -13.03 4.39 17.57
CA ALA A 286 -12.71 3.46 16.49
C ALA A 286 -13.31 3.84 15.12
N PHE A 287 -13.46 5.14 14.86
CA PHE A 287 -14.15 5.68 13.69
C PHE A 287 -13.32 6.78 13.03
N VAL A 288 -13.23 6.71 11.70
CA VAL A 288 -12.81 7.82 10.84
C VAL A 288 -13.76 7.86 9.65
N GLU A 289 -14.05 9.05 9.15
CA GLU A 289 -14.94 9.26 8.03
C GLU A 289 -14.25 8.88 6.72
N ILE A 290 -15.02 8.30 5.80
CA ILE A 290 -14.54 7.81 4.51
C ILE A 290 -13.96 8.90 3.59
N MET A 291 -14.06 10.18 3.94
CA MET A 291 -13.64 11.32 3.10
C MET A 291 -12.11 11.44 2.96
N ALA A 292 -11.38 11.43 4.08
CA ALA A 292 -9.92 11.58 4.12
C ALA A 292 -9.19 10.47 4.92
N PRO A 293 -9.55 9.19 4.79
CA PRO A 293 -8.90 8.12 5.54
C PRO A 293 -7.48 7.86 5.04
N VAL A 294 -6.68 7.37 5.98
CA VAL A 294 -5.32 6.88 5.78
C VAL A 294 -5.23 5.51 6.43
N PHE A 295 -4.74 4.53 5.68
CA PHE A 295 -4.61 3.15 6.12
C PHE A 295 -3.15 2.75 6.15
N SER A 296 -2.73 2.03 7.18
CA SER A 296 -1.52 1.22 7.10
C SER A 296 -1.67 0.12 6.05
N LYS A 297 -0.56 -0.43 5.56
CA LYS A 297 -0.60 -1.56 4.62
C LYS A 297 -1.43 -2.73 5.15
N ASP A 298 -1.31 -3.02 6.45
CA ASP A 298 -1.91 -4.20 7.07
C ASP A 298 -3.42 -4.01 7.25
N SER A 299 -3.85 -2.83 7.71
CA SER A 299 -5.28 -2.52 7.81
C SER A 299 -5.93 -2.45 6.42
N TRP A 300 -5.24 -1.88 5.42
CA TRP A 300 -5.75 -1.82 4.05
C TRP A 300 -5.98 -3.21 3.46
N ARG A 301 -5.11 -4.19 3.74
CA ARG A 301 -5.29 -5.58 3.28
C ARG A 301 -6.66 -6.13 3.70
N CYS A 302 -7.08 -5.88 4.94
CA CYS A 302 -8.41 -6.27 5.41
C CYS A 302 -9.52 -5.40 4.80
N VAL A 303 -9.37 -4.07 4.82
CA VAL A 303 -10.40 -3.13 4.32
C VAL A 303 -10.72 -3.37 2.84
N TRP A 304 -9.70 -3.68 2.03
CA TRP A 304 -9.90 -3.99 0.61
C TRP A 304 -10.82 -5.19 0.39
N HIS A 305 -10.72 -6.23 1.22
CA HIS A 305 -11.60 -7.42 1.15
C HIS A 305 -13.02 -7.13 1.63
N MET A 306 -13.19 -6.12 2.48
CA MET A 306 -14.50 -5.66 2.95
C MET A 306 -15.28 -4.92 1.85
N ILE A 307 -14.59 -4.16 0.98
CA ILE A 307 -15.23 -3.42 -0.11
C ILE A 307 -15.89 -4.38 -1.12
N GLN A 308 -17.19 -4.17 -1.37
CA GLN A 308 -18.00 -4.99 -2.27
C GLN A 308 -17.90 -4.51 -3.72
N ASN A 309 -17.88 -5.43 -4.68
CA ASN A 309 -17.69 -5.07 -6.10
C ASN A 309 -18.83 -4.23 -6.70
N ASP A 310 -20.05 -4.41 -6.19
CA ASP A 310 -21.29 -3.80 -6.68
C ASP A 310 -21.80 -2.62 -5.83
N LEU A 311 -21.20 -2.38 -4.65
CA LEU A 311 -21.49 -1.24 -3.78
C LEU A 311 -20.37 -0.22 -3.89
N VAL A 312 -20.56 0.76 -4.76
CA VAL A 312 -19.48 1.60 -5.26
C VAL A 312 -19.29 2.88 -4.44
N HIS A 313 -20.27 3.36 -3.69
CA HIS A 313 -20.18 4.63 -2.96
C HIS A 313 -19.46 4.53 -1.62
N GLY A 314 -19.39 3.33 -1.04
CA GLY A 314 -18.68 3.07 0.22
C GLY A 314 -19.33 3.65 1.49
N TRP A 315 -20.56 4.17 1.41
CA TRP A 315 -21.29 4.64 2.60
C TRP A 315 -21.51 3.49 3.60
N GLY A 316 -21.13 3.71 4.85
CA GLY A 316 -21.18 2.72 5.92
C GLY A 316 -19.90 1.92 6.12
N LEU A 317 -18.91 2.02 5.22
CA LEU A 317 -17.61 1.37 5.40
C LEU A 317 -16.90 1.89 6.65
N ASP A 318 -16.99 3.19 6.91
CA ASP A 318 -16.50 3.93 8.08
C ASP A 318 -16.91 3.28 9.42
N PHE A 319 -18.13 2.75 9.52
CA PHE A 319 -18.59 2.02 10.70
C PHE A 319 -17.97 0.63 10.85
N ALA A 320 -17.53 0.03 9.75
CA ALA A 320 -16.99 -1.32 9.70
C ALA A 320 -15.46 -1.36 9.75
N LEU A 321 -14.76 -0.24 9.55
CA LEU A 321 -13.29 -0.15 9.59
C LEU A 321 -12.68 -0.75 10.86
N ARG A 322 -13.38 -0.61 12.01
CA ARG A 322 -12.98 -1.19 13.29
C ARG A 322 -12.70 -2.70 13.24
N ARG A 323 -13.26 -3.42 12.28
CA ARG A 323 -13.13 -4.88 12.13
C ARG A 323 -11.78 -5.30 11.57
N CYS A 324 -11.01 -4.36 11.05
CA CYS A 324 -9.72 -4.60 10.43
C CYS A 324 -8.53 -4.28 11.33
N VAL A 325 -8.77 -3.95 12.60
CA VAL A 325 -7.74 -3.51 13.55
C VAL A 325 -8.10 -3.95 14.97
N GLU A 326 -7.11 -4.43 15.72
CA GLU A 326 -7.28 -4.89 17.11
C GLU A 326 -6.16 -4.32 18.02
N PRO A 327 -6.49 -3.68 19.17
CA PRO A 327 -7.81 -3.17 19.56
C PRO A 327 -8.17 -1.89 18.79
N ALA A 328 -9.35 -1.85 18.17
CA ALA A 328 -9.71 -0.79 17.23
C ALA A 328 -9.73 0.62 17.84
N HIS A 329 -10.27 0.78 19.05
CA HIS A 329 -10.40 2.08 19.73
C HIS A 329 -9.06 2.68 20.16
N GLU A 330 -7.98 1.90 20.19
CA GLU A 330 -6.63 2.41 20.47
C GLU A 330 -5.82 2.68 19.20
N LYS A 331 -6.21 2.11 18.07
CA LYS A 331 -5.42 2.15 16.82
C LYS A 331 -6.10 2.90 15.68
N ILE A 332 -7.34 3.33 15.89
CA ILE A 332 -8.07 4.19 14.96
C ILE A 332 -8.25 5.56 15.63
N GLY A 333 -7.89 6.63 14.93
CA GLY A 333 -7.96 7.97 15.52
C GLY A 333 -7.75 9.13 14.55
N VAL A 334 -7.95 10.32 15.08
CA VAL A 334 -7.89 11.58 14.35
C VAL A 334 -6.67 12.37 14.78
N VAL A 335 -5.89 12.83 13.80
CA VAL A 335 -4.66 13.60 14.04
C VAL A 335 -5.00 15.08 14.08
N ASP A 336 -5.20 15.61 15.28
CA ASP A 336 -5.68 16.98 15.53
C ASP A 336 -4.69 18.08 15.14
N SER A 337 -3.41 17.81 15.35
CA SER A 337 -2.35 18.78 15.07
C SER A 337 -2.07 18.95 13.57
N GLN A 338 -2.68 18.12 12.71
CA GLN A 338 -2.63 18.19 11.26
C GLN A 338 -4.05 18.12 10.72
N TRP A 339 -4.64 19.25 10.37
CA TRP A 339 -6.06 19.33 10.05
C TRP A 339 -6.33 19.83 8.63
N ILE A 340 -7.55 19.55 8.18
CA ILE A 340 -8.08 19.91 6.87
C ILE A 340 -9.46 20.56 7.02
N VAL A 341 -9.94 21.18 5.94
CA VAL A 341 -11.26 21.80 5.83
C VAL A 341 -12.07 21.06 4.76
N HIS A 342 -13.29 20.65 5.06
CA HIS A 342 -14.17 20.04 4.04
C HIS A 342 -14.95 21.14 3.32
N GLN A 343 -14.53 21.49 2.10
CA GLN A 343 -15.08 22.62 1.35
C GLN A 343 -16.48 22.34 0.76
N SER A 344 -16.93 21.06 0.79
CA SER A 344 -18.25 20.63 0.32
C SER A 344 -18.53 21.04 -1.14
N VAL A 345 -17.52 20.91 -2.01
CA VAL A 345 -17.63 21.35 -3.40
C VAL A 345 -18.33 20.24 -4.21
N PRO A 346 -19.52 20.49 -4.80
CA PRO A 346 -20.27 19.43 -5.48
C PRO A 346 -19.53 18.91 -6.71
N SER A 347 -19.08 17.65 -6.65
CA SER A 347 -18.29 17.05 -7.72
C SER A 347 -18.97 15.81 -8.33
N LEU A 348 -18.67 14.61 -7.83
CA LEU A 348 -19.20 13.35 -8.34
C LEU A 348 -20.72 13.24 -8.19
N GLY A 349 -21.30 13.86 -7.14
CA GLY A 349 -22.76 13.92 -6.97
C GLY A 349 -23.47 14.50 -8.20
N ASN A 350 -22.85 15.48 -8.87
CA ASN A 350 -23.43 16.11 -10.05
C ASN A 350 -23.31 15.24 -11.32
N GLN A 351 -22.54 14.15 -11.29
CA GLN A 351 -22.36 13.23 -12.41
C GLN A 351 -23.54 12.24 -12.58
N GLY A 352 -24.51 12.29 -11.67
CA GLY A 352 -25.77 11.54 -11.74
C GLY A 352 -26.64 11.90 -12.94
N LYS A 353 -27.86 11.35 -12.97
CA LYS A 353 -28.86 11.70 -13.98
C LYS A 353 -29.95 12.55 -13.34
N SER A 354 -30.35 13.62 -14.02
CA SER A 354 -31.57 14.32 -13.68
C SER A 354 -32.76 13.49 -14.15
N GLU A 355 -33.70 13.22 -13.26
CA GLU A 355 -34.93 12.46 -13.55
C GLU A 355 -36.11 13.14 -12.85
N ASN A 356 -37.23 13.30 -13.55
CA ASN A 356 -38.49 13.84 -13.01
C ASN A 356 -38.34 15.17 -12.24
N GLY A 357 -37.51 16.09 -12.75
CA GLY A 357 -37.25 17.39 -12.13
C GLY A 357 -36.30 17.37 -10.94
N LYS A 358 -35.78 16.20 -10.53
CA LYS A 358 -34.74 16.08 -9.50
C LYS A 358 -33.37 16.44 -10.04
N ALA A 359 -32.55 17.06 -9.20
CA ALA A 359 -31.17 17.35 -9.52
C ALA A 359 -30.33 16.06 -9.54
N PRO A 360 -29.26 15.96 -10.36
CA PRO A 360 -28.43 14.76 -10.47
C PRO A 360 -27.93 14.19 -9.14
N TRP A 361 -27.55 15.06 -8.19
CA TRP A 361 -27.02 14.66 -6.88
C TRP A 361 -28.06 13.95 -6.01
N GLU A 362 -29.35 14.19 -6.22
CA GLU A 362 -30.41 13.52 -5.45
C GLU A 362 -30.44 12.03 -5.76
N GLY A 363 -30.33 11.66 -7.05
CA GLY A 363 -30.28 10.26 -7.48
C GLY A 363 -29.02 9.55 -6.98
N VAL A 364 -27.88 10.23 -6.98
CA VAL A 364 -26.63 9.70 -6.37
C VAL A 364 -26.82 9.45 -4.88
N ARG A 365 -27.40 10.42 -4.15
CA ARG A 365 -27.63 10.29 -2.70
C ARG A 365 -28.63 9.18 -2.37
N GLU A 366 -29.66 9.00 -3.19
CA GLU A 366 -30.59 7.86 -3.06
C GLU A 366 -29.85 6.53 -3.24
N ARG A 367 -28.99 6.41 -4.25
CA ARG A 367 -28.15 5.24 -4.45
C ARG A 367 -27.21 4.99 -3.28
N CYS A 368 -26.56 6.02 -2.73
CA CYS A 368 -25.72 5.89 -1.54
C CYS A 368 -26.48 5.27 -0.36
N ARG A 369 -27.69 5.76 -0.07
CA ARG A 369 -28.53 5.21 1.02
C ARG A 369 -28.91 3.76 0.77
N LYS A 370 -29.28 3.42 -0.48
CA LYS A 370 -29.61 2.04 -0.87
C LYS A 370 -28.43 1.10 -0.70
N GLU A 371 -27.25 1.50 -1.17
CA GLU A 371 -26.03 0.70 -1.03
C GLU A 371 -25.63 0.51 0.44
N TRP A 372 -25.74 1.57 1.26
CA TRP A 372 -25.48 1.45 2.69
C TRP A 372 -26.44 0.47 3.37
N ALA A 373 -27.73 0.53 3.06
CA ALA A 373 -28.71 -0.44 3.57
C ALA A 373 -28.35 -1.87 3.15
N THR A 374 -28.01 -2.10 1.88
CA THR A 374 -27.57 -3.40 1.38
C THR A 374 -26.30 -3.89 2.08
N PHE A 375 -25.31 -3.01 2.29
CA PHE A 375 -24.08 -3.35 3.01
C PHE A 375 -24.37 -3.82 4.43
N LYS A 376 -25.20 -3.08 5.18
CA LYS A 376 -25.62 -3.45 6.54
C LYS A 376 -26.32 -4.81 6.59
N THR A 377 -27.23 -5.07 5.64
CA THR A 377 -27.91 -6.37 5.55
C THR A 377 -26.92 -7.50 5.29
N ARG A 378 -26.06 -7.38 4.27
CA ARG A 378 -25.04 -8.39 3.95
C ARG A 378 -24.12 -8.66 5.13
N TRP A 379 -23.70 -7.60 5.81
CA TRP A 379 -22.85 -7.70 6.98
C TRP A 379 -23.53 -8.52 8.10
N SER A 380 -24.75 -8.12 8.49
CA SER A 380 -25.50 -8.80 9.55
C SER A 380 -25.80 -10.26 9.23
N GLU A 381 -26.17 -10.56 7.99
CA GLU A 381 -26.45 -11.93 7.54
C GLU A 381 -25.18 -12.79 7.54
N ALA A 382 -24.05 -12.26 7.07
CA ALA A 382 -22.78 -12.97 7.05
C ALA A 382 -22.30 -13.30 8.47
N GLU A 383 -22.37 -12.33 9.40
CA GLU A 383 -22.02 -12.58 10.80
C GLU A 383 -22.95 -13.62 11.43
N ARG A 384 -24.26 -13.49 11.25
CA ARG A 384 -25.24 -14.46 11.78
C ARG A 384 -24.98 -15.86 11.24
N ALA A 385 -24.71 -15.99 9.94
CA ALA A 385 -24.40 -17.27 9.33
C ALA A 385 -23.11 -17.87 9.90
N TYR A 386 -22.07 -17.06 10.09
CA TYR A 386 -20.81 -17.50 10.70
C TYR A 386 -21.00 -17.97 12.14
N TYR A 387 -21.66 -17.18 13.00
CA TYR A 387 -21.89 -17.56 14.39
C TYR A 387 -22.75 -18.83 14.51
N LYS A 388 -23.76 -18.97 13.64
CA LYS A 388 -24.56 -20.21 13.57
C LYS A 388 -23.69 -21.42 13.20
N LEU A 389 -22.79 -21.28 12.22
CA LEU A 389 -21.85 -22.35 11.84
C LEU A 389 -20.88 -22.71 12.97
N MET A 390 -20.47 -21.73 13.77
CA MET A 390 -19.59 -21.91 14.92
C MET A 390 -20.33 -22.38 16.19
N GLY A 391 -21.65 -22.54 16.17
CA GLY A 391 -22.45 -22.91 17.34
C GLY A 391 -22.54 -21.81 18.40
N ILE A 392 -22.23 -20.55 18.05
CA ILE A 392 -22.30 -19.40 18.96
C ILE A 392 -23.74 -18.87 18.94
N VAL A 393 -24.41 -18.91 20.09
CA VAL A 393 -25.75 -18.32 20.26
C VAL A 393 -25.59 -16.81 20.38
N LEU A 394 -25.99 -16.08 19.34
CA LEU A 394 -26.11 -14.63 19.43
C LEU A 394 -27.22 -14.29 20.42
N PRO A 395 -27.01 -13.34 21.36
CA PRO A 395 -28.12 -12.78 22.12
C PRO A 395 -29.14 -12.19 21.14
N ASN A 396 -30.43 -12.45 21.38
CA ASN A 396 -31.52 -11.89 20.60
C ASN A 396 -31.44 -10.36 20.67
N ASN A 397 -30.84 -9.72 19.67
CA ASN A 397 -30.96 -8.28 19.51
C ASN A 397 -32.40 -8.00 19.05
N THR A 398 -33.24 -7.62 20.00
CA THR A 398 -34.49 -6.90 19.76
C THR A 398 -34.16 -5.68 18.90
N VAL A 399 -34.54 -5.74 17.63
CA VAL A 399 -34.61 -4.58 16.75
C VAL A 399 -35.69 -3.66 17.32
N VAL A 400 -35.30 -2.46 17.74
CA VAL A 400 -36.19 -1.30 17.85
C VAL A 400 -35.70 -0.26 16.85
#